data_AF-A0A972REY8-F1
#
_entry.id   AF-A0A972REY8-F1
#
_cell.length_a   1.000
_cell.length_b   1.000
_cell.length_c   1.000
_cell.angle_alpha   90.00
_cell.angle_beta   90.00
_cell.angle_gamma   90.00
#
_symmetry.space_group_name_H-M   'P 1'
#
loop_
_entity.id
_entity.type
_entity.pdbx_description
1 polymer ?
#
loop_
_entity_poly.entity_id
_entity_poly.type
_entity_poly.pdbx_seq_one_letter_code
_entity_poly.pdbx_strand_id
1 'polypeptide(L)'
;LELRFTQADLAEQSGVGKRTVERIEAGGSTQTVTLIRILRALDLLGGLDRLIPESKASPMDLLKRKGKIRQRASKARSSEKPNKAWVWDNEK
;
A
#
# COMPACT_ATOMS: atom_id res chain seq x y z
N LEU A 1 -16.23 10.52 -23.52
CA LEU A 1 -14.91 10.67 -24.16
C LEU A 1 -15.09 10.35 -25.63
N GLU A 2 -15.45 11.34 -26.45
CA GLU A 2 -15.33 11.18 -27.91
C GLU A 2 -13.89 11.51 -28.29
N LEU A 3 -13.04 10.49 -28.22
CA LEU A 3 -11.69 10.58 -28.76
C LEU A 3 -11.82 10.48 -30.29
N ARG A 4 -11.34 11.50 -31.02
CA ARG A 4 -11.32 11.53 -32.50
C ARG A 4 -10.18 10.65 -33.03
N PHE A 5 -10.16 9.38 -32.63
CA PHE A 5 -9.17 8.39 -33.04
C PHE A 5 -9.82 7.36 -33.94
N THR A 6 -9.23 7.11 -35.11
CA THR A 6 -9.53 5.87 -35.82
C THR A 6 -8.73 4.71 -35.20
N GLN A 7 -9.19 3.48 -35.41
CA GLN A 7 -8.43 2.28 -35.00
C GLN A 7 -7.03 2.23 -35.62
N ALA A 8 -6.85 2.80 -36.82
CA ALA A 8 -5.56 2.87 -37.48
C ALA A 8 -4.62 3.85 -36.78
N ASP A 9 -5.11 5.05 -36.44
CA ASP A 9 -4.33 6.06 -35.72
C ASP A 9 -3.92 5.55 -34.33
N LEU A 10 -4.84 4.89 -33.62
CA LEU A 10 -4.56 4.32 -32.31
C LEU A 10 -3.53 3.19 -32.40
N ALA A 11 -3.62 2.34 -33.42
CA ALA A 11 -2.67 1.27 -33.66
C ALA A 11 -1.25 1.83 -33.92
N GLU A 12 -1.15 2.86 -34.75
CA GLU A 12 0.10 3.56 -35.04
C GLU A 12 0.70 4.18 -33.78
N GLN A 13 -0.07 4.98 -33.04
CA GLN A 13 0.42 5.66 -31.84
C GLN A 13 0.78 4.70 -30.70
N SER A 14 0.09 3.57 -30.58
CA SER A 14 0.41 2.55 -29.57
C SER A 14 1.48 1.55 -30.02
N GLY A 15 1.92 1.59 -31.28
CA GLY A 15 2.94 0.70 -31.84
C GLY A 15 2.48 -0.76 -31.88
N VAL A 16 1.21 -1.00 -32.21
CA VAL A 16 0.62 -2.34 -32.33
C VAL A 16 -0.11 -2.47 -33.66
N GLY A 17 -0.38 -3.70 -34.12
CA GLY A 17 -1.16 -3.90 -35.34
C GLY A 17 -2.64 -3.52 -35.17
N LYS A 18 -3.26 -2.96 -36.20
CA LYS A 18 -4.70 -2.60 -36.21
C LYS A 18 -5.61 -3.74 -35.75
N ARG A 19 -5.35 -4.96 -36.21
CA ARG A 19 -6.11 -6.16 -35.81
C ARG A 19 -6.02 -6.48 -34.31
N THR A 20 -4.94 -6.07 -33.66
CA THR A 20 -4.80 -6.18 -32.20
C THR A 20 -5.72 -5.20 -31.48
N VAL A 21 -5.83 -3.96 -31.98
CA VAL A 21 -6.78 -2.96 -31.47
C VAL A 21 -8.22 -3.47 -31.64
N GLU A 22 -8.60 -3.89 -32.85
CA GLU A 22 -9.93 -4.46 -33.15
C GLU A 22 -10.25 -5.65 -32.22
N ARG A 23 -9.29 -6.55 -32.00
CA ARG A 23 -9.49 -7.71 -31.11
C ARG A 23 -9.73 -7.28 -29.67
N ILE A 24 -8.99 -6.30 -29.17
CA ILE A 24 -9.13 -5.79 -27.80
C ILE A 24 -10.48 -5.09 -27.63
N GLU A 25 -10.90 -4.28 -28.60
CA GLU A 25 -12.22 -3.64 -28.62
C GLU A 25 -13.37 -4.66 -28.65
N ALA A 26 -13.17 -5.79 -29.35
CA ALA A 26 -14.09 -6.92 -29.35
C ALA A 26 -14.04 -7.78 -28.05
N GLY A 27 -13.28 -7.36 -27.03
CA GLY A 27 -13.16 -8.05 -25.75
C GLY A 27 -12.22 -9.26 -25.74
N GLY A 28 -11.41 -9.43 -26.79
CA GLY A 28 -10.43 -10.52 -26.87
C GLY A 28 -9.26 -10.33 -25.91
N SER A 29 -8.58 -11.44 -25.58
CA SER A 29 -7.42 -11.41 -24.70
C SER A 29 -6.22 -10.71 -25.33
N THR A 30 -5.40 -10.09 -24.47
CA THR A 30 -4.17 -9.43 -24.87
C THR A 30 -3.13 -9.48 -23.76
N GLN A 31 -1.87 -9.25 -24.11
CA GLN A 31 -0.82 -9.10 -23.11
C GLN A 31 -0.97 -7.76 -22.39
N THR A 32 -0.67 -7.74 -21.09
CA THR A 32 -0.74 -6.52 -20.28
C THR A 32 0.11 -5.39 -20.86
N VAL A 33 1.25 -5.70 -21.46
CA VAL A 33 2.13 -4.71 -22.12
C VAL A 33 1.41 -3.99 -23.27
N THR A 34 0.65 -4.74 -24.08
CA THR A 34 -0.15 -4.19 -25.19
C THR A 34 -1.27 -3.30 -24.67
N LEU A 35 -1.96 -3.73 -23.60
CA LEU A 35 -2.99 -2.93 -22.96
C LEU A 35 -2.43 -1.61 -22.41
N ILE A 36 -1.28 -1.66 -21.73
CA ILE A 36 -0.59 -0.47 -21.21
C ILE A 36 -0.21 0.51 -22.34
N ARG A 37 0.28 0.01 -23.48
CA ARG A 37 0.61 0.85 -24.65
C ARG A 37 -0.62 1.59 -25.19
N ILE A 38 -1.74 0.90 -25.32
CA ILE A 38 -3.01 1.49 -25.79
C ILE A 38 -3.53 2.52 -24.78
N LEU A 39 -3.55 2.20 -23.48
CA LEU A 39 -3.98 3.12 -22.43
C LEU A 39 -3.10 4.38 -22.39
N ARG A 40 -1.80 4.26 -22.65
CA ARG A 40 -0.89 5.41 -22.75
C ARG A 40 -1.21 6.29 -23.96
N ALA A 41 -1.45 5.71 -25.13
CA ALA A 41 -1.81 6.46 -26.34
C ALA A 41 -3.14 7.22 -26.18
N LEU A 42 -4.07 6.67 -25.39
CA LEU A 42 -5.36 7.29 -25.08
C LEU A 42 -5.31 8.26 -23.89
N ASP A 43 -4.14 8.47 -23.27
CA ASP A 43 -3.97 9.25 -22.03
C ASP A 43 -4.84 8.76 -20.85
N LEU A 44 -5.11 7.45 -20.80
CA LEU A 44 -5.90 6.78 -19.76
C LEU A 44 -5.04 6.02 -18.75
N LEU A 45 -3.71 6.07 -18.88
CA LEU A 45 -2.81 5.28 -18.04
C LEU A 45 -2.94 5.62 -16.55
N GLY A 46 -3.19 6.88 -16.20
CA GLY A 46 -3.41 7.31 -14.81
C GLY A 46 -4.66 6.71 -14.16
N GLY A 47 -5.60 6.16 -14.94
CA GLY A 47 -6.74 5.41 -14.41
C GLY A 47 -6.32 4.14 -13.67
N LEU A 48 -5.15 3.57 -13.98
CA LEU A 48 -4.66 2.35 -13.33
C LEU A 48 -4.31 2.56 -11.85
N ASP A 49 -4.01 3.78 -11.42
CA ASP A 49 -3.73 4.07 -10.00
C ASP A 49 -4.92 3.70 -9.11
N ARG A 50 -6.14 3.78 -9.65
CA ARG A 50 -7.39 3.43 -8.93
C ARG A 50 -7.56 1.92 -8.73
N LEU A 51 -6.81 1.10 -9.45
CA LEU A 51 -6.83 -0.36 -9.27
C LEU A 51 -5.96 -0.80 -8.09
N ILE A 52 -5.05 0.07 -7.63
CA ILE A 52 -4.17 -0.22 -6.53
C ILE A 52 -4.87 0.22 -5.23
N PRO A 53 -5.16 -0.71 -4.30
CA PRO A 53 -5.75 -0.34 -3.02
C PRO A 53 -4.77 0.51 -2.22
N GLU A 54 -5.30 1.47 -1.46
CA GLU A 54 -4.47 2.27 -0.55
C GLU A 54 -3.79 1.38 0.49
N SER A 55 -2.52 1.67 0.76
CA SER A 55 -1.76 0.97 1.78
C SER A 55 -2.35 1.24 3.16
N LYS A 56 -2.82 0.19 3.83
CA LYS A 56 -3.26 0.28 5.23
C LYS A 56 -2.05 0.57 6.13
N ALA A 57 -2.28 1.29 7.23
CA ALA A 57 -1.24 1.55 8.22
C ALA A 57 -0.57 0.24 8.65
N SER A 58 0.76 0.18 8.57
CA SER A 58 1.49 -1.01 8.99
C SER A 58 1.35 -1.20 10.52
N PRO A 59 1.51 -2.43 11.04
CA PRO A 59 1.51 -2.66 12.49
C PRO A 59 2.52 -1.77 13.24
N MET A 60 3.64 -1.43 12.61
CA MET A 60 4.63 -0.49 13.17
C MET A 60 4.13 0.95 13.19
N ASP A 61 3.38 1.38 12.17
CA ASP A 61 2.75 2.70 12.17
C ASP A 61 1.69 2.81 13.26
N LEU A 62 0.93 1.74 13.49
CA LEU A 62 -0.03 1.67 14.59
C LEU A 62 0.66 1.77 15.95
N LEU A 63 1.80 1.08 16.14
CA LEU A 63 2.57 1.14 17.38
C LEU A 63 3.14 2.54 17.65
N LYS A 64 3.69 3.20 16.61
CA LYS A 64 4.17 4.59 16.70
C LYS A 64 3.05 5.58 17.01
N ARG A 65 1.87 5.40 16.40
CA ARG A 65 0.67 6.23 16.64
C ARG A 65 0.05 6.00 18.02
N LYS A 66 0.22 4.81 18.62
CA LYS A 66 -0.32 4.46 19.95
C LYS A 66 0.26 5.31 21.08
N GLY A 67 1.29 6.11 20.81
CA GLY A 67 1.93 6.98 21.80
C GLY A 67 2.63 6.18 22.89
N LYS A 68 3.33 6.89 23.80
CA LYS A 68 4.08 6.27 24.89
C LYS A 68 3.10 5.91 26.02
N ILE A 69 2.47 4.73 25.93
CA ILE A 69 1.62 4.21 27.01
C ILE A 69 2.52 3.87 28.20
N ARG A 70 2.24 4.44 29.38
CA ARG A 70 2.95 4.07 30.62
C ARG A 70 2.70 2.59 30.91
N GLN A 71 3.73 1.76 30.72
CA GLN A 71 3.63 0.31 30.96
C GLN A 71 3.79 -0.09 32.43
N ARG A 72 4.17 0.84 33.32
CA ARG A 72 4.26 0.61 34.76
C ARG A 72 3.95 1.88 35.54
N ALA A 73 3.30 1.72 36.69
CA ALA A 73 3.31 2.76 37.71
C ALA A 73 4.75 2.86 38.24
N SER A 74 5.45 3.97 37.96
CA SER A 74 6.66 4.26 38.73
C SER A 74 6.20 4.54 40.16
N LYS A 75 6.59 3.69 41.12
CA LYS A 75 6.47 4.05 42.54
C LYS A 75 7.15 5.40 42.71
N ALA A 76 6.42 6.41 43.18
CA ALA A 76 7.03 7.61 43.69
C ALA A 76 8.07 7.16 44.73
N ARG A 77 9.31 7.62 44.61
CA ARG A 77 10.32 7.39 45.65
C ARG A 77 9.82 8.10 46.90
N SER A 78 9.16 7.37 47.80
CA SER A 78 9.02 7.84 49.17
C SER A 78 10.41 7.77 49.78
N SER A 79 10.86 8.89 50.32
CA SER A 79 12.10 9.01 51.08
C SER A 79 11.94 8.41 52.48
N GLU A 80 11.37 7.21 52.58
CA GLU A 80 11.34 6.46 53.84
C GLU A 80 12.51 5.48 53.85
N LYS A 81 13.49 5.77 54.69
CA LYS A 81 14.66 4.92 54.95
C LYS A 81 14.17 3.50 55.35
N PRO A 82 14.71 2.42 54.76
CA PRO A 82 14.37 1.09 55.24
C PRO A 82 15.16 0.81 56.52
N ASN A 83 14.57 1.06 57.69
CA ASN A 83 15.10 0.53 58.94
C ASN A 83 14.47 -0.83 59.24
N LYS A 84 14.83 -1.85 58.45
CA LYS A 84 14.90 -3.23 58.92
C LYS A 84 15.67 -4.08 57.91
N ALA A 85 16.76 -4.68 58.36
CA ALA A 85 17.51 -5.66 57.58
C ALA A 85 16.64 -6.91 57.41
N TRP A 86 16.45 -7.30 56.16
CA TRP A 86 15.74 -8.50 55.76
C TRP A 86 16.65 -9.72 56.00
N VAL A 87 16.14 -10.72 56.70
CA VAL A 87 16.81 -11.99 56.94
C VAL A 87 15.91 -13.09 56.39
N TRP A 88 16.46 -13.94 55.52
CA TRP A 88 15.79 -15.17 55.11
C TRP A 88 15.96 -16.23 56.19
N ASP A 89 14.83 -16.78 56.59
CA ASP A 89 14.79 -17.98 57.41
C ASP A 89 15.14 -19.18 56.52
N ASN A 90 16.23 -19.87 56.87
CA ASN A 90 16.61 -21.14 56.29
C ASN A 90 16.61 -22.15 57.44
N GLU A 91 15.47 -22.77 57.70
CA GLU A 91 15.41 -23.98 58.52
C GLU A 91 15.38 -25.22 57.61
N LYS A 92 16.21 -26.19 58.01
CA LYS A 92 16.45 -27.50 57.41
C LYS A 92 15.37 -28.51 57.81
#